data_AF-A0A453S5S6-F1
#
_entry.id   AF-A0A453S5S6-F1
#
_cell.length_a   1.000
_cell.length_b   1.000
_cell.length_c   1.000
_cell.angle_alpha   90.00
_cell.angle_beta   90.00
_cell.angle_gamma   90.00
#
_symmetry.space_group_name_H-M   'P 1'
#
loop_
_entity.id
_entity.type
_entity.pdbx_description
1 polymer ?
#
loop_
_entity_poly.entity_id
_entity_poly.type
_entity_poly.pdbx_seq_one_letter_code
_entity_poly.pdbx_strand_id
1 'polypeptide(L)'
;NFKGSYCTCSRPYPDPEAKEQVEMIQCCICEDWFHEDHIGLDSLEKIPRDEEGEPLYEEFICHQCSPVCYFLKLYPDTIWASSKQSSASEAVTADSNGMEGGSSGHADTEKNENGAPVDRQSIENTSVEENCTKDIAASDKSILGDNSGGNCKIGVDINTTSADSEKTMPFFMSKGWRETLCKCGTCTNFYAQRGIAHLTDKEDSIEEYEKIAKQKREKKLEQQEGAEANFINSLNHVQKIEILSGINDMKNEFQSFMESFDPSKPVTSDDVKSIFENLARKKQRLS
;
A
#
# COMPACT_ATOMS: atom_id res chain seq x y z
N ASN A 1 2.60 9.67 1.54
CA ASN A 1 2.76 10.27 0.20
C ASN A 1 2.03 11.63 0.12
N PHE A 2 2.63 12.72 0.61
CA PHE A 2 1.93 14.02 0.77
C PHE A 2 1.66 14.77 -0.54
N LYS A 3 2.37 14.42 -1.61
CA LYS A 3 2.21 15.03 -2.94
C LYS A 3 1.08 14.41 -3.76
N GLY A 4 0.53 13.28 -3.29
CA GLY A 4 -0.54 12.55 -3.99
C GLY A 4 -0.11 11.95 -5.33
N SER A 5 1.19 11.75 -5.55
CA SER A 5 1.77 11.17 -6.77
C SER A 5 2.37 9.80 -6.45
N TYR A 6 2.12 8.82 -7.31
CA TYR A 6 2.46 7.42 -7.08
C TYR A 6 3.18 6.83 -8.28
N CYS A 7 3.79 5.66 -8.08
CA CYS A 7 4.45 4.86 -9.09
C CYS A 7 5.67 5.58 -9.71
N THR A 8 6.46 4.85 -10.49
CA THR A 8 7.59 5.43 -11.25
C THR A 8 7.13 6.48 -12.28
N CYS A 9 5.86 6.47 -12.68
CA CYS A 9 5.28 7.48 -13.57
C CYS A 9 4.87 8.78 -12.87
N SER A 10 4.91 8.85 -11.54
CA SER A 10 4.56 10.05 -10.75
C SER A 10 3.16 10.62 -11.04
N ARG A 11 2.21 9.75 -11.39
CA ARG A 11 0.82 10.14 -11.67
C ARG A 11 -0.01 10.19 -10.37
N PRO A 12 -1.02 11.07 -10.29
CA PRO A 12 -1.92 11.08 -9.15
C PRO A 12 -2.86 9.88 -9.18
N TYR A 13 -3.44 9.56 -8.02
CA TYR A 13 -4.52 8.57 -7.90
C TYR A 13 -5.71 9.16 -7.13
N PRO A 14 -6.95 9.12 -7.69
CA PRO A 14 -7.30 8.63 -9.03
C PRO A 14 -6.68 9.48 -10.15
N ASP A 15 -6.28 8.85 -11.26
CA ASP A 15 -5.69 9.54 -12.42
C ASP A 15 -6.81 10.18 -13.27
N PRO A 16 -6.89 11.52 -13.38
CA PRO A 16 -7.96 12.19 -14.14
C PRO A 16 -7.88 11.93 -15.66
N GLU A 17 -6.74 11.48 -16.17
CA GLU A 17 -6.54 11.17 -17.59
C GLU A 17 -6.80 9.69 -17.90
N ALA A 18 -6.91 8.83 -16.88
CA ALA A 18 -7.14 7.42 -17.08
C ALA A 18 -8.62 7.15 -17.46
N LYS A 19 -8.81 6.37 -18.51
CA LYS A 19 -10.16 5.94 -18.95
C LYS A 19 -10.85 5.09 -17.88
N GLU A 20 -10.07 4.24 -17.22
CA GLU A 20 -10.49 3.38 -16.12
C GLU A 20 -9.41 3.40 -15.05
N GLN A 21 -9.84 3.44 -13.78
CA GLN A 21 -8.92 3.35 -12.67
C GLN A 21 -8.56 1.88 -12.45
N VAL A 22 -7.28 1.56 -12.54
CA VAL A 22 -6.78 0.20 -12.33
C VAL A 22 -6.30 0.07 -10.88
N GLU A 23 -6.40 -1.13 -10.34
CA GLU A 23 -5.82 -1.46 -9.04
C GLU A 23 -4.28 -1.27 -9.09
N MET A 24 -3.73 -0.71 -8.02
CA MET A 24 -2.29 -0.52 -7.86
C MET A 24 -1.77 -1.48 -6.80
N ILE A 25 -0.51 -1.90 -6.93
CA ILE A 25 0.15 -2.83 -6.00
C ILE A 25 1.11 -2.04 -5.12
N GLN A 26 1.02 -2.21 -3.79
CA GLN A 26 1.89 -1.54 -2.83
C GLN A 26 3.16 -2.35 -2.57
N CYS A 27 4.33 -1.69 -2.58
CA CYS A 27 5.59 -2.29 -2.15
C CYS A 27 5.68 -2.32 -0.62
N CYS A 28 5.97 -3.49 -0.02
CA CYS A 28 6.07 -3.62 1.44
C CYS A 28 7.35 -3.00 2.05
N ILE A 29 8.30 -2.54 1.22
CA ILE A 29 9.56 -1.92 1.68
C ILE A 29 9.48 -0.38 1.67
N CYS A 30 9.06 0.20 0.54
CA CYS A 30 9.00 1.66 0.39
C CYS A 30 7.60 2.24 0.57
N GLU A 31 6.59 1.38 0.78
CA GLU A 31 5.17 1.72 0.94
C GLU A 31 4.55 2.52 -0.23
N ASP A 32 5.27 2.59 -1.36
CA ASP A 32 4.79 3.26 -2.58
C ASP A 32 3.92 2.31 -3.41
N TRP A 33 3.03 2.90 -4.20
CA TRP A 33 2.04 2.20 -5.00
C TRP A 33 2.45 2.19 -6.47
N PHE A 34 2.30 1.05 -7.13
CA PHE A 34 2.75 0.85 -8.51
C PHE A 34 1.61 0.36 -9.40
N HIS A 35 1.59 0.85 -10.63
CA HIS A 35 0.77 0.27 -11.69
C HIS A 35 1.42 -1.04 -12.13
N GLU A 36 0.63 -2.05 -12.49
CA GLU A 36 1.14 -3.35 -12.95
C GLU A 36 2.14 -3.23 -14.09
N ASP A 37 1.86 -2.36 -15.06
CA ASP A 37 2.74 -2.13 -16.22
C ASP A 37 4.09 -1.49 -15.86
N HIS A 38 4.22 -0.94 -14.65
CA HIS A 38 5.38 -0.15 -14.21
C HIS A 38 6.18 -0.82 -13.09
N ILE A 39 5.89 -2.08 -12.75
CA ILE A 39 6.64 -2.82 -11.72
C ILE A 39 7.98 -3.38 -12.22
N GLY A 40 8.25 -3.31 -13.52
CA GLY A 40 9.51 -3.76 -14.12
C GLY A 40 9.59 -5.27 -14.35
N LEU A 41 8.45 -5.92 -14.62
CA LEU A 41 8.44 -7.30 -15.11
C LEU A 41 8.94 -7.38 -16.55
N ASP A 42 9.68 -8.44 -16.86
CA ASP A 42 9.99 -8.79 -18.25
C ASP A 42 8.72 -9.23 -18.98
N SER A 43 8.64 -9.04 -20.30
CA SER A 43 7.46 -9.40 -21.10
C SER A 43 7.06 -10.89 -21.07
N LEU A 44 7.93 -11.76 -20.56
CA LEU A 44 7.67 -13.20 -20.37
C LEU A 44 7.15 -13.53 -18.97
N GLU A 45 7.36 -12.65 -18.00
CA GLU A 45 6.93 -12.82 -16.62
C GLU A 45 5.57 -12.13 -16.42
N LYS A 46 4.72 -12.74 -15.59
CA LYS A 46 3.41 -12.19 -15.24
C LYS A 46 3.27 -12.18 -13.73
N ILE A 47 2.50 -11.22 -13.23
CA ILE A 47 2.09 -11.18 -11.83
C ILE A 47 1.43 -12.53 -11.48
N PRO A 48 1.87 -13.22 -10.41
CA PRO A 48 1.28 -14.50 -10.03
C PRO A 48 -0.18 -14.35 -9.62
N ARG A 49 -1.08 -14.91 -10.43
CA ARG A 49 -2.53 -14.92 -10.23
C ARG A 49 -3.09 -16.32 -10.52
N ASP A 50 -4.20 -16.68 -9.89
CA ASP A 50 -4.93 -17.92 -10.16
C ASP A 50 -5.84 -17.81 -11.40
N GLU A 51 -6.69 -18.82 -11.63
CA GLU A 51 -7.58 -18.88 -12.80
C GLU A 51 -8.69 -17.83 -12.71
N GLU A 52 -9.07 -17.43 -11.50
CA GLU A 52 -10.05 -16.40 -11.17
C GLU A 52 -9.45 -14.98 -11.22
N GLY A 53 -8.12 -14.86 -11.29
CA GLY A 53 -7.40 -13.59 -11.32
C GLY A 53 -6.98 -13.08 -9.95
N GLU A 54 -7.18 -13.86 -8.89
CA GLU A 54 -6.78 -13.51 -7.52
C GLU A 54 -5.26 -13.65 -7.35
N PRO A 55 -4.61 -12.77 -6.57
CA PRO A 55 -3.17 -12.81 -6.38
C PRO A 55 -2.74 -14.07 -5.62
N LEU A 56 -1.74 -14.78 -6.16
CA LEU A 56 -1.10 -15.95 -5.52
C LEU A 56 0.04 -15.58 -4.57
N TYR A 57 0.25 -14.28 -4.35
CA TYR A 57 1.29 -13.72 -3.50
C TYR A 57 0.66 -12.95 -2.34
N GLU A 58 1.40 -12.83 -1.24
CA GLU A 58 0.98 -12.10 -0.05
C GLU A 58 1.56 -10.68 -0.03
N GLU A 59 2.83 -10.53 -0.42
CA GLU A 59 3.51 -9.23 -0.44
C GLU A 59 4.34 -9.04 -1.72
N PHE A 60 4.52 -7.77 -2.09
CA PHE A 60 5.25 -7.34 -3.26
C PHE A 60 6.45 -6.46 -2.86
N ILE A 61 7.61 -6.69 -3.46
CA ILE A 61 8.79 -5.83 -3.35
C ILE A 61 9.12 -5.29 -4.73
N CYS A 62 9.10 -3.97 -4.90
CA CYS A 62 9.34 -3.34 -6.20
C CYS A 62 10.80 -3.52 -6.67
N HIS A 63 11.01 -3.34 -7.97
CA HIS A 63 12.33 -3.49 -8.60
C HIS A 63 13.40 -2.54 -8.03
N GLN A 64 13.02 -1.41 -7.42
CA GLN A 64 13.96 -0.49 -6.76
C GLN A 64 14.37 -0.98 -5.36
N CYS A 65 13.50 -1.73 -4.68
CA CYS A 65 13.76 -2.26 -3.34
C CYS A 65 14.37 -3.66 -3.36
N SER A 66 14.26 -4.38 -4.48
CA SER A 66 14.79 -5.75 -4.59
C SER A 66 16.30 -5.88 -4.39
N PRO A 67 17.17 -4.91 -4.77
CA PRO A 67 18.61 -4.99 -4.44
C PRO A 67 18.89 -5.00 -2.94
N VAL A 68 18.10 -4.24 -2.16
CA VAL A 68 18.22 -4.23 -0.68
C VAL A 68 17.80 -5.57 -0.10
N CYS A 69 16.81 -6.21 -0.73
CA CYS A 69 16.18 -7.45 -0.30
C CYS A 69 16.75 -8.71 -0.97
N TYR A 70 17.90 -8.60 -1.66
CA TYR A 70 18.42 -9.70 -2.47
C TYR A 70 18.75 -10.97 -1.66
N PHE A 71 19.09 -10.80 -0.37
CA PHE A 71 19.32 -11.89 0.57
C PHE A 71 18.14 -12.89 0.65
N LEU A 72 16.93 -12.49 0.24
CA LEU A 72 15.77 -13.38 0.17
C LEU A 72 16.03 -14.58 -0.76
N LYS A 73 16.88 -14.45 -1.79
CA LYS A 73 17.30 -15.57 -2.65
C LYS A 73 18.11 -16.64 -1.95
N LEU A 74 18.56 -16.40 -0.72
CA LEU A 74 19.26 -17.40 0.08
C LEU A 74 18.29 -18.33 0.83
N TYR A 75 16.99 -18.06 0.80
CA TYR A 75 15.97 -18.89 1.42
C TYR A 75 15.36 -19.89 0.44
N PRO A 76 14.70 -20.95 0.92
CA PRO A 76 14.06 -21.96 0.06
C PRO A 76 13.01 -21.36 -0.88
N ASP A 77 12.84 -21.98 -2.05
CA ASP A 77 11.93 -21.50 -3.09
C ASP A 77 10.46 -21.34 -2.64
N THR A 78 10.09 -21.99 -1.53
CA THR A 78 8.76 -21.90 -0.93
C THR A 78 8.37 -20.49 -0.50
N ILE A 79 9.32 -19.57 -0.34
CA ILE A 79 9.04 -18.16 0.00
C ILE A 79 8.58 -17.32 -1.21
N TRP A 80 8.69 -17.85 -2.42
CA TRP A 80 8.30 -17.14 -3.65
C TRP A 80 6.91 -17.59 -4.10
N ALA A 81 6.10 -16.64 -4.56
CA ALA A 81 4.86 -16.96 -5.23
C ALA A 81 5.18 -17.54 -6.61
N SER A 82 4.74 -18.78 -6.86
CA SER A 82 4.92 -19.44 -8.16
C SER A 82 3.61 -19.46 -8.94
N SER A 83 3.61 -18.83 -10.10
CA SER A 83 2.65 -19.13 -11.15
C SER A 83 2.96 -20.54 -11.65
N LYS A 84 2.14 -21.54 -11.35
CA LYS A 84 2.30 -22.88 -11.95
C LYS A 84 2.12 -22.74 -13.47
N GLN A 85 3.21 -22.53 -14.20
CA GLN A 85 3.20 -22.72 -15.64
C GLN A 85 3.20 -24.23 -15.88
N SER A 86 2.10 -24.75 -16.40
CA SER A 86 2.03 -26.09 -16.96
C SER A 86 3.10 -26.22 -18.03
N SER A 87 4.21 -26.90 -17.73
CA SER A 87 5.25 -27.22 -18.70
C SER A 87 4.73 -28.30 -19.66
N ALA A 88 4.17 -27.88 -20.79
CA ALA A 88 4.12 -28.71 -21.99
C ALA A 88 5.30 -28.33 -22.88
N SER A 89 6.23 -29.26 -23.04
CA SER A 89 7.40 -29.19 -23.90
C SER A 89 6.99 -29.04 -25.36
N GLU A 90 7.62 -28.14 -26.11
CA GLU A 90 7.93 -28.37 -27.53
C GLU A 90 9.06 -27.47 -28.04
N ALA A 91 9.78 -28.00 -29.00
CA ALA A 91 11.19 -27.75 -29.28
C ALA A 91 11.43 -26.80 -30.47
N VAL A 92 12.53 -26.04 -30.39
CA VAL A 92 13.40 -25.47 -31.45
C VAL A 92 12.92 -25.37 -32.90
N THR A 93 13.07 -24.17 -33.49
CA THR A 93 14.01 -23.93 -34.62
C THR A 93 14.53 -22.49 -34.64
N ALA A 94 15.85 -22.36 -34.87
CA ALA A 94 16.62 -21.13 -35.12
C ALA A 94 16.19 -20.42 -36.43
N ASP A 95 16.49 -19.14 -36.67
CA ASP A 95 17.79 -18.73 -37.22
C ASP A 95 18.08 -17.20 -37.14
N SER A 96 19.36 -16.86 -37.36
CA SER A 96 20.10 -15.66 -36.94
C SER A 96 20.28 -14.54 -37.99
N ASN A 97 20.57 -13.30 -37.53
CA ASN A 97 21.56 -12.30 -38.05
C ASN A 97 21.24 -10.89 -37.46
N GLY A 98 22.11 -10.08 -36.83
CA GLY A 98 23.54 -9.77 -37.06
C GLY A 98 23.68 -8.81 -38.26
N MET A 99 24.26 -7.61 -38.25
CA MET A 99 25.09 -6.85 -37.31
C MET A 99 25.33 -5.43 -37.92
N GLU A 100 25.51 -4.43 -37.04
CA GLU A 100 26.32 -3.20 -37.15
C GLU A 100 26.23 -2.18 -38.31
N GLY A 101 26.29 -0.90 -37.91
CA GLY A 101 27.25 0.04 -38.51
C GLY A 101 26.83 1.51 -38.54
N GLY A 102 27.70 2.38 -38.01
CA GLY A 102 27.93 3.69 -38.64
C GLY A 102 27.62 4.93 -37.81
N SER A 103 28.62 5.80 -37.75
CA SER A 103 28.79 6.97 -36.87
C SER A 103 28.53 8.31 -37.59
N SER A 104 28.34 9.36 -36.77
CA SER A 104 28.79 10.76 -36.97
C SER A 104 27.85 11.76 -37.68
N GLY A 105 27.67 12.92 -37.03
CA GLY A 105 27.24 14.17 -37.71
C GLY A 105 26.61 15.28 -36.87
N HIS A 106 27.40 15.97 -36.04
CA HIS A 106 27.50 17.43 -35.82
C HIS A 106 26.29 18.40 -35.65
N ALA A 107 26.42 19.27 -34.63
CA ALA A 107 26.05 20.72 -34.52
C ALA A 107 24.54 21.13 -34.58
N ASP A 108 24.04 22.17 -33.92
CA ASP A 108 24.59 23.23 -33.04
C ASP A 108 23.41 23.92 -32.30
N THR A 109 23.68 24.39 -31.07
CA THR A 109 23.41 25.74 -30.49
C THR A 109 22.05 26.45 -30.64
N GLU A 110 21.43 26.83 -29.49
CA GLU A 110 21.03 28.21 -29.05
C GLU A 110 20.17 28.12 -27.76
N LYS A 111 20.68 28.45 -26.56
CA LYS A 111 20.64 29.76 -25.87
C LYS A 111 19.24 30.39 -25.72
N ASN A 112 18.75 30.53 -24.48
CA ASN A 112 18.61 31.87 -23.88
C ASN A 112 18.34 31.85 -22.37
N GLU A 113 18.98 32.83 -21.73
CA GLU A 113 19.03 33.14 -20.31
C GLU A 113 17.97 34.19 -19.92
N ASN A 114 17.99 34.52 -18.61
CA ASN A 114 17.36 35.62 -17.88
C ASN A 114 15.99 35.29 -17.28
N GLY A 115 15.72 35.55 -16.01
CA GLY A 115 16.42 36.38 -15.03
C GLY A 115 15.37 36.86 -14.02
N ALA A 116 15.72 36.80 -12.74
CA ALA A 116 15.00 37.15 -11.50
C ALA A 116 14.39 38.60 -11.51
N PRO A 117 13.77 39.19 -10.43
CA PRO A 117 13.90 38.85 -9.00
C PRO A 117 12.71 39.20 -8.04
N VAL A 118 13.01 39.09 -6.73
CA VAL A 118 12.46 39.72 -5.49
C VAL A 118 11.07 39.27 -4.96
N ASP A 119 10.76 39.19 -3.65
CA ASP A 119 11.44 39.58 -2.39
C ASP A 119 10.86 38.81 -1.18
N ARG A 120 11.58 38.95 -0.06
CA ARG A 120 11.56 38.35 1.29
C ARG A 120 10.30 38.53 2.16
N GLN A 121 10.10 37.59 3.09
CA GLN A 121 10.08 37.77 4.57
C GLN A 121 9.89 36.38 5.23
N SER A 122 10.85 35.81 5.97
CA SER A 122 11.31 36.13 7.35
C SER A 122 10.56 35.39 8.47
N ILE A 123 11.32 34.49 9.15
CA ILE A 123 11.37 34.20 10.61
C ILE A 123 10.45 33.05 11.07
N GLU A 124 10.86 32.01 11.83
CA GLU A 124 11.80 31.94 12.96
C GLU A 124 12.41 30.52 13.11
N ASN A 125 13.71 30.44 13.36
CA ASN A 125 14.41 29.25 13.84
C ASN A 125 14.62 29.38 15.35
N THR A 126 14.37 28.31 16.11
CA THR A 126 14.92 28.14 17.46
C THR A 126 15.99 27.05 17.43
N SER A 127 17.24 27.51 17.54
CA SER A 127 18.44 26.75 17.88
C SER A 127 18.51 26.49 19.39
N VAL A 128 19.06 25.35 19.81
CA VAL A 128 20.09 25.28 20.88
C VAL A 128 20.99 24.04 20.68
N GLU A 129 22.24 24.33 20.27
CA GLU A 129 23.57 23.81 20.69
C GLU A 129 23.79 22.30 20.90
N GLU A 130 24.60 21.61 20.08
CA GLU A 130 26.09 21.59 20.03
C GLU A 130 26.78 21.14 21.33
N ASN A 131 27.41 19.95 21.28
CA ASN A 131 28.82 19.86 21.64
C ASN A 131 29.50 18.66 20.98
N CYS A 132 30.52 18.97 20.17
CA CYS A 132 31.41 18.02 19.51
C CYS A 132 32.81 18.21 20.09
N THR A 133 33.40 17.13 20.61
CA THR A 133 34.83 17.05 20.86
C THR A 133 35.38 15.84 20.13
N LYS A 134 36.25 16.12 19.16
CA LYS A 134 37.12 15.17 18.46
C LYS A 134 38.14 14.62 19.45
N ASP A 135 38.48 13.34 19.31
CA ASP A 135 39.88 12.92 19.32
C ASP A 135 40.06 11.64 18.49
N ILE A 136 41.10 11.69 17.65
CA ILE A 136 41.58 10.64 16.77
C ILE A 136 42.58 9.81 17.56
N ALA A 137 42.37 8.51 17.69
CA ALA A 137 43.44 7.56 17.96
C ALA A 137 43.11 6.23 17.26
N ALA A 138 43.85 5.95 16.20
CA ALA A 138 43.92 4.64 15.57
C ALA A 138 44.49 3.63 16.58
N SER A 139 43.81 2.50 16.75
CA SER A 139 44.47 1.25 17.13
C SER A 139 43.76 0.10 16.45
N ASP A 140 44.44 -0.41 15.44
CA ASP A 140 44.21 -1.70 14.82
C ASP A 140 44.37 -2.79 15.89
N LYS A 141 43.27 -3.45 16.24
CA LYS A 141 43.29 -4.74 16.93
C LYS A 141 42.01 -5.48 16.61
N SER A 142 42.14 -6.35 15.62
CA SER A 142 41.32 -7.53 15.37
C SER A 142 40.59 -8.04 16.61
N ILE A 143 39.26 -7.91 16.59
CA ILE A 143 38.39 -8.80 17.33
C ILE A 143 37.66 -9.64 16.29
N LEU A 144 38.15 -10.87 16.14
CA LEU A 144 37.44 -11.99 15.57
C LEU A 144 36.14 -12.16 16.39
N GLY A 145 35.03 -11.66 15.86
CA GLY A 145 33.70 -11.89 16.41
C GLY A 145 33.10 -13.14 15.77
N ASP A 146 33.14 -14.24 16.52
CA ASP A 146 32.43 -15.52 16.35
C ASP A 146 31.70 -15.75 15.03
N ASN A 147 32.33 -16.58 14.19
CA ASN A 147 31.59 -17.37 13.22
C ASN A 147 30.76 -18.43 13.98
N SER A 148 29.44 -18.38 13.78
CA SER A 148 28.51 -19.52 13.61
C SER A 148 28.82 -20.82 14.39
N GLY A 149 27.94 -21.39 15.20
CA GLY A 149 26.49 -21.39 15.10
C GLY A 149 25.95 -22.78 15.46
N GLY A 150 24.63 -22.86 15.51
CA GLY A 150 23.92 -24.13 15.44
C GLY A 150 22.64 -24.09 14.60
N ASN A 151 22.08 -22.92 14.27
CA ASN A 151 20.75 -22.90 13.65
C ASN A 151 20.44 -21.70 12.71
N CYS A 152 21.44 -21.06 12.12
CA CYS A 152 21.14 -20.05 11.08
C CYS A 152 20.46 -20.74 9.89
N LYS A 153 19.24 -20.30 9.53
CA LYS A 153 18.45 -20.91 8.44
C LYS A 153 19.09 -20.70 7.05
N ILE A 154 19.92 -19.66 6.90
CA ILE A 154 20.57 -19.29 5.64
C ILE A 154 21.81 -20.17 5.35
N GLY A 155 22.48 -20.69 6.39
CA GLY A 155 23.65 -21.56 6.24
C GLY A 155 24.92 -20.92 5.65
N VAL A 156 24.83 -19.70 5.10
CA VAL A 156 25.93 -18.90 4.55
C VAL A 156 25.98 -17.51 5.18
N ASP A 157 27.06 -16.77 4.94
CA ASP A 157 27.17 -15.38 5.37
C ASP A 157 26.28 -14.47 4.51
N ILE A 158 25.23 -13.94 5.15
CA ILE A 158 24.25 -13.03 4.54
C ILE A 158 24.87 -11.72 4.01
N ASN A 159 26.06 -11.34 4.50
CA ASN A 159 26.75 -10.13 4.06
C ASN A 159 27.51 -10.30 2.75
N THR A 160 27.77 -11.55 2.33
CA THR A 160 28.59 -11.85 1.14
C THR A 160 27.81 -11.64 -0.17
N THR A 161 26.47 -11.56 -0.10
CA THR A 161 25.62 -11.35 -1.27
C THR A 161 25.69 -9.89 -1.72
N SER A 162 26.59 -9.58 -2.66
CA SER A 162 26.65 -8.26 -3.29
C SER A 162 25.58 -8.14 -4.38
N ALA A 163 24.86 -7.02 -4.38
CA ALA A 163 23.83 -6.67 -5.36
C ALA A 163 24.42 -6.09 -6.68
N ASP A 164 25.74 -6.04 -6.81
CA ASP A 164 26.43 -5.16 -7.78
C ASP A 164 26.34 -5.59 -9.26
N SER A 165 25.72 -6.74 -9.61
CA SER A 165 25.65 -7.20 -11.00
C SER A 165 24.36 -7.91 -11.40
N GLU A 166 23.30 -7.82 -10.60
CA GLU A 166 22.09 -8.61 -10.83
C GLU A 166 20.92 -7.76 -11.31
N LYS A 167 20.15 -8.32 -12.24
CA LYS A 167 19.01 -7.66 -12.87
C LYS A 167 17.99 -7.26 -11.80
N THR A 168 17.65 -5.97 -11.73
CA THR A 168 16.60 -5.45 -10.85
C THR A 168 15.25 -6.00 -11.28
N MET A 169 14.72 -6.96 -10.54
CA MET A 169 13.42 -7.59 -10.81
C MET A 169 12.53 -7.43 -9.57
N PRO A 170 11.21 -7.28 -9.73
CA PRO A 170 10.29 -7.29 -8.59
C PRO A 170 10.23 -8.68 -7.94
N PHE A 171 9.92 -8.72 -6.65
CA PHE A 171 9.69 -9.97 -5.93
C PHE A 171 8.23 -10.11 -5.51
N PHE A 172 7.68 -11.31 -5.70
CA PHE A 172 6.35 -11.70 -5.24
C PHE A 172 6.52 -12.78 -4.17
N MET A 173 6.15 -12.45 -2.94
CA MET A 173 6.38 -13.29 -1.78
C MET A 173 5.16 -14.17 -1.53
N SER A 174 5.38 -15.45 -1.25
CA SER A 174 4.29 -16.38 -0.93
C SER A 174 3.74 -16.11 0.47
N LYS A 175 2.58 -16.70 0.77
CA LYS A 175 1.98 -16.62 2.09
C LYS A 175 2.89 -17.21 3.18
N GLY A 176 3.10 -16.44 4.25
CA GLY A 176 3.89 -16.86 5.42
C GLY A 176 5.41 -16.82 5.19
N TRP A 177 5.88 -16.05 4.23
CA TRP A 177 7.31 -15.95 3.91
C TRP A 177 8.11 -15.32 5.06
N ARG A 178 7.52 -14.36 5.79
CA ARG A 178 8.17 -13.65 6.90
C ARG A 178 8.55 -14.60 8.05
N GLU A 179 7.78 -15.64 8.31
CA GLU A 179 8.05 -16.69 9.30
C GLU A 179 9.27 -17.54 8.93
N THR A 180 9.58 -17.61 7.63
CA THR A 180 10.73 -18.35 7.12
C THR A 180 12.04 -17.60 7.41
N LEU A 181 11.99 -16.28 7.60
CA LEU A 181 13.17 -15.47 7.91
C LEU A 181 13.89 -15.94 9.19
N CYS A 182 15.21 -15.86 9.15
CA CYS A 182 16.11 -16.22 10.24
C CYS A 182 16.20 -15.06 11.23
N LYS A 183 16.09 -15.37 12.53
CA LYS A 183 16.12 -14.40 13.62
C LYS A 183 17.37 -14.55 14.50
N CYS A 184 18.46 -15.10 13.95
CA CYS A 184 19.73 -15.17 14.68
C CYS A 184 20.37 -13.77 14.76
N GLY A 185 21.29 -13.57 15.71
CA GLY A 185 21.91 -12.25 15.94
C GLY A 185 22.54 -11.66 14.68
N THR A 186 23.22 -12.47 13.87
CA THR A 186 23.83 -12.03 12.59
C THR A 186 22.78 -11.52 11.60
N CYS A 187 21.69 -12.28 11.38
CA CYS A 187 20.62 -11.90 10.45
C CYS A 187 19.84 -10.67 10.95
N THR A 188 19.51 -10.62 12.24
CA THR A 188 18.81 -9.47 12.84
C THR A 188 19.64 -8.19 12.72
N ASN A 189 20.94 -8.25 12.99
CA ASN A 189 21.83 -7.10 12.81
C ASN A 189 21.90 -6.65 11.34
N PHE A 190 21.96 -7.59 10.40
CA PHE A 190 21.90 -7.29 8.98
C PHE A 190 20.61 -6.56 8.58
N TYR A 191 19.45 -7.04 9.04
CA TYR A 191 18.16 -6.39 8.75
C TYR A 191 18.09 -4.98 9.30
N ALA A 192 18.58 -4.77 10.54
CA ALA A 192 18.65 -3.45 11.14
C ALA A 192 19.56 -2.50 10.37
N GLN A 193 20.76 -2.95 9.98
CA GLN A 193 21.71 -2.15 9.21
C GLN A 193 21.16 -1.72 7.84
N ARG A 194 20.33 -2.55 7.22
CA ARG A 194 19.68 -2.25 5.93
C ARG A 194 18.34 -1.52 6.05
N GLY A 195 17.87 -1.20 7.27
CA GLY A 195 16.61 -0.50 7.49
C GLY A 195 15.35 -1.35 7.25
N ILE A 196 15.49 -2.68 7.25
CA ILE A 196 14.42 -3.64 6.93
C ILE A 196 14.10 -4.57 8.12
N ALA A 197 14.38 -4.14 9.34
CA ALA A 197 14.13 -4.93 10.56
C ALA A 197 12.65 -5.31 10.74
N HIS A 198 11.73 -4.46 10.26
CA HIS A 198 10.28 -4.66 10.31
C HIS A 198 9.82 -5.94 9.57
N LEU A 199 10.58 -6.45 8.59
CA LEU A 199 10.24 -7.69 7.88
C LEU A 199 10.16 -8.91 8.80
N THR A 200 10.83 -8.87 9.95
CA THR A 200 10.80 -9.97 10.92
C THR A 200 9.69 -9.84 11.97
N ASP A 201 9.02 -8.69 12.02
CA ASP A 201 7.86 -8.47 12.86
C ASP A 201 6.61 -9.00 12.15
N LYS A 202 5.78 -9.71 12.92
CA LYS A 202 4.53 -10.27 12.45
C LYS A 202 3.41 -9.24 12.46
N GLU A 203 3.49 -8.24 13.33
CA GLU A 203 2.46 -7.19 13.43
C GLU A 203 2.61 -6.15 12.30
N ASP A 204 3.78 -6.07 11.67
CA ASP A 204 4.08 -5.20 10.53
C ASP A 204 3.71 -5.82 9.17
N SER A 205 2.90 -6.89 9.14
CA SER A 205 2.33 -7.39 7.89
C SER A 205 1.05 -6.63 7.54
N ILE A 206 0.81 -6.44 6.23
CA ILE A 206 -0.42 -5.79 5.75
C ILE A 206 -1.66 -6.57 6.20
N GLU A 207 -1.61 -7.91 6.12
CA GLU A 207 -2.73 -8.80 6.52
C GLU A 207 -3.14 -8.58 7.99
N GLU A 208 -2.18 -8.49 8.92
CA GLU A 208 -2.51 -8.33 10.34
C GLU A 208 -3.04 -6.92 10.63
N TYR A 209 -2.50 -5.88 9.98
CA TYR A 209 -3.04 -4.52 10.07
C TYR A 209 -4.50 -4.43 9.61
N GLU A 210 -4.82 -5.02 8.45
CA GLU A 210 -6.18 -5.05 7.90
C GLU A 210 -7.13 -5.83 8.81
N LYS A 211 -6.67 -6.96 9.35
CA LYS A 211 -7.42 -7.79 10.29
C LYS A 211 -7.74 -7.04 11.58
N ILE A 212 -6.76 -6.36 12.18
CA ILE A 212 -6.97 -5.53 13.37
C ILE A 212 -7.96 -4.39 13.07
N ALA A 213 -7.81 -3.72 11.93
CA ALA A 213 -8.71 -2.65 11.51
C ALA A 213 -10.15 -3.14 11.33
N LYS A 214 -10.33 -4.32 10.72
CA LYS A 214 -11.65 -4.97 10.55
C LYS A 214 -12.27 -5.32 11.90
N GLN A 215 -11.53 -6.00 12.78
CA GLN A 215 -12.01 -6.35 14.11
C GLN A 215 -12.41 -5.12 14.93
N LYS A 216 -11.64 -4.02 14.82
CA LYS A 216 -11.97 -2.77 15.51
C LYS A 216 -13.25 -2.13 14.98
N ARG A 217 -13.53 -2.21 13.67
CA ARG A 217 -14.80 -1.77 13.08
C ARG A 217 -15.96 -2.63 13.54
N GLU A 218 -15.80 -3.95 13.50
CA GLU A 218 -16.82 -4.92 13.95
C GLU A 218 -17.17 -4.69 15.43
N LYS A 219 -16.17 -4.61 16.30
CA LYS A 219 -16.38 -4.34 17.73
C LYS A 219 -17.08 -3.00 17.99
N LYS A 220 -16.78 -1.97 17.19
CA LYS A 220 -17.44 -0.66 17.30
C LYS A 220 -18.91 -0.74 16.86
N LEU A 221 -19.20 -1.50 15.80
CA LEU A 221 -20.56 -1.74 15.33
C LEU A 221 -21.36 -2.51 16.38
N GLU A 222 -20.82 -3.62 16.91
CA GLU A 222 -21.45 -4.39 18.00
C GLU A 222 -21.73 -3.52 19.24
N GLN A 223 -20.79 -2.65 19.61
CA GLN A 223 -20.99 -1.73 20.73
C GLN A 223 -22.10 -0.72 20.45
N GLN A 224 -22.21 -0.22 19.21
CA GLN A 224 -23.28 0.69 18.80
C GLN A 224 -24.63 -0.03 18.80
N GLU A 225 -24.72 -1.21 18.18
CA GLU A 225 -25.93 -2.03 18.16
C GLU A 225 -26.40 -2.40 19.59
N GLY A 226 -25.45 -2.74 20.47
CA GLY A 226 -25.74 -2.98 21.89
C GLY A 226 -26.26 -1.74 22.62
N ALA A 227 -25.70 -0.56 22.34
CA ALA A 227 -26.18 0.70 22.91
C ALA A 227 -27.59 1.06 22.40
N GLU A 228 -27.87 0.86 21.12
CA GLU A 228 -29.19 1.07 20.50
C GLU A 228 -30.23 0.10 21.08
N ALA A 229 -29.89 -1.19 21.22
CA ALA A 229 -30.76 -2.18 21.84
C ALA A 229 -31.08 -1.83 23.31
N ASN A 230 -30.08 -1.39 24.07
CA ASN A 230 -30.26 -0.95 25.46
C ASN A 230 -31.15 0.30 25.54
N PHE A 231 -30.96 1.27 24.65
CA PHE A 231 -31.82 2.45 24.56
C PHE A 231 -33.28 2.04 24.29
N ILE A 232 -33.53 1.22 23.27
CA ILE A 232 -34.88 0.73 22.97
C ILE A 232 -35.47 -0.01 24.17
N ASN A 233 -34.70 -0.86 24.84
CA ASN A 233 -35.19 -1.62 25.99
C ASN A 233 -35.52 -0.75 27.21
N SER A 234 -34.86 0.41 27.38
CA SER A 234 -35.14 1.36 28.46
C SER A 234 -36.47 2.09 28.32
N LEU A 235 -37.05 2.12 27.11
CA LEU A 235 -38.30 2.81 26.83
C LEU A 235 -39.52 1.98 27.23
N ASN A 236 -40.56 2.67 27.71
CA ASN A 236 -41.84 2.03 27.98
C ASN A 236 -42.58 1.68 26.67
N HIS A 237 -43.61 0.84 26.77
CA HIS A 237 -44.36 0.37 25.60
C HIS A 237 -44.95 1.51 24.74
N VAL A 238 -45.42 2.59 25.36
CA VAL A 238 -45.99 3.75 24.65
C VAL A 238 -44.89 4.47 23.86
N GLN A 239 -43.74 4.73 24.48
CA GLN A 239 -42.59 5.36 23.83
C GLN A 239 -42.06 4.53 22.66
N LYS A 240 -41.99 3.20 22.82
CA LYS A 240 -41.60 2.28 21.73
C LYS A 240 -42.54 2.40 20.53
N ILE A 241 -43.85 2.44 20.77
CA ILE A 241 -44.86 2.62 19.72
C ILE A 241 -44.74 3.99 19.05
N GLU A 242 -44.55 5.07 19.81
CA GLU A 242 -44.42 6.41 19.24
C GLU A 242 -43.18 6.50 18.32
N ILE A 243 -42.05 5.95 18.75
CA ILE A 243 -40.84 5.88 17.92
C ILE A 243 -41.10 5.04 16.66
N LEU A 244 -41.69 3.86 16.79
CA LEU A 244 -41.97 2.99 15.65
C LEU A 244 -42.92 3.67 14.64
N SER A 245 -43.96 4.34 15.13
CA SER A 245 -44.86 5.14 14.30
C SER A 245 -44.12 6.28 13.61
N GLY A 246 -43.28 7.03 14.33
CA GLY A 246 -42.49 8.12 13.78
C GLY A 246 -41.52 7.67 12.68
N ILE A 247 -40.86 6.51 12.86
CA ILE A 247 -40.01 5.90 11.83
C ILE A 247 -40.83 5.51 10.60
N ASN A 248 -42.01 4.91 10.81
CA ASN A 248 -42.90 4.53 9.72
C ASN A 248 -43.43 5.76 8.95
N ASP A 249 -43.81 6.81 9.66
CA ASP A 249 -44.25 8.08 9.04
C ASP A 249 -43.12 8.71 8.23
N MET A 250 -41.90 8.76 8.76
CA MET A 250 -40.72 9.24 8.05
C MET A 250 -40.44 8.42 6.79
N LYS A 251 -40.47 7.09 6.90
CA LYS A 251 -40.30 6.19 5.75
C LYS A 251 -41.35 6.47 4.66
N ASN A 252 -42.61 6.58 5.05
CA ASN A 252 -43.72 6.78 4.10
C ASN A 252 -43.63 8.14 3.40
N GLU A 253 -43.28 9.20 4.12
CA GLU A 253 -43.08 10.53 3.51
C GLU A 253 -41.88 10.54 2.57
N PHE A 254 -40.76 9.91 2.96
CA PHE A 254 -39.59 9.81 2.10
C PHE A 254 -39.87 8.99 0.84
N GLN A 255 -40.57 7.85 0.98
CA GLN A 255 -40.99 7.03 -0.15
C GLN A 255 -41.94 7.81 -1.08
N SER A 256 -42.94 8.52 -0.54
CA SER A 256 -43.86 9.33 -1.32
C SER A 256 -43.14 10.45 -2.07
N PHE A 257 -42.13 11.07 -1.44
CA PHE A 257 -41.27 12.04 -2.10
C PHE A 257 -40.50 11.38 -3.26
N MET A 258 -39.82 10.26 -3.03
CA MET A 258 -39.06 9.56 -4.07
C MET A 258 -39.94 9.12 -5.26
N GLU A 259 -41.16 8.65 -5.02
CA GLU A 259 -42.09 8.21 -6.06
C GLU A 259 -42.63 9.37 -6.91
N SER A 260 -42.73 10.57 -6.32
CA SER A 260 -43.23 11.77 -7.00
C SER A 260 -42.12 12.68 -7.56
N PHE A 261 -40.86 12.37 -7.25
CA PHE A 261 -39.72 13.20 -7.62
C PHE A 261 -39.27 12.97 -9.08
N ASP A 262 -38.98 14.07 -9.77
CA ASP A 262 -38.47 14.05 -11.14
C ASP A 262 -36.97 13.71 -11.16
N PRO A 263 -36.55 12.55 -11.73
CA PRO A 263 -35.16 12.12 -11.72
C PRO A 263 -34.20 13.06 -12.47
N SER A 264 -34.73 13.93 -13.34
CA SER A 264 -33.93 14.89 -14.10
C SER A 264 -33.54 16.14 -13.31
N LYS A 265 -34.11 16.33 -12.11
CA LYS A 265 -33.86 17.50 -11.26
C LYS A 265 -33.02 17.15 -10.03
N PRO A 266 -32.12 18.05 -9.59
CA PRO A 266 -31.41 17.87 -8.32
C PRO A 266 -32.36 18.11 -7.13
N VAL A 267 -32.23 17.31 -6.07
CA VAL A 267 -32.95 17.52 -4.81
C VAL A 267 -32.42 18.79 -4.14
N THR A 268 -33.32 19.70 -3.77
CA THR A 268 -32.98 20.99 -3.15
C THR A 268 -33.21 20.98 -1.64
N SER A 269 -32.68 22.00 -0.94
CA SER A 269 -32.96 22.16 0.49
C SER A 269 -34.44 22.38 0.79
N ASP A 270 -35.20 23.01 -0.10
CA ASP A 270 -36.60 23.31 0.12
C ASP A 270 -37.47 22.05 -0.04
N ASP A 271 -37.07 21.11 -0.90
CA ASP A 271 -37.68 19.79 -1.00
C ASP A 271 -37.58 19.04 0.33
N VAL A 272 -36.39 19.03 0.94
CA VAL A 272 -36.16 18.40 2.25
C VAL A 272 -36.99 19.06 3.35
N LYS A 273 -37.08 20.40 3.37
CA LYS A 273 -37.92 21.12 4.33
C LYS A 273 -39.40 20.74 4.18
N SER A 274 -39.88 20.59 2.95
CA SER A 274 -41.28 20.23 2.68
C SER A 274 -41.66 18.86 3.27
N ILE A 275 -40.74 17.89 3.25
CA ILE A 275 -40.91 16.56 3.87
C ILE A 275 -41.09 16.71 5.39
N PHE A 276 -40.24 17.49 6.05
CA PHE A 276 -40.35 17.72 7.49
C PHE A 276 -41.61 18.50 7.87
N GLU A 277 -42.05 19.46 7.05
CA GLU A 277 -43.32 20.16 7.25
C GLU A 277 -44.52 19.21 7.14
N ASN A 278 -44.50 18.27 6.19
CA ASN A 278 -45.54 17.23 6.08
C ASN A 278 -45.58 16.33 7.32
N LEU A 279 -44.42 15.90 7.80
CA LEU A 279 -44.31 15.10 9.04
C LEU A 279 -44.85 15.87 10.25
N ALA A 280 -44.52 17.15 10.38
CA ALA A 280 -45.03 18.01 11.46
C ALA A 280 -46.55 18.17 11.40
N ARG A 281 -47.12 18.37 10.20
CA ARG A 281 -48.57 18.43 9.96
C ARG A 281 -49.27 17.11 10.33
N LYS A 282 -48.66 15.96 10.04
CA LYS A 282 -49.19 14.64 10.42
C LYS A 282 -49.20 14.46 11.93
N LYS A 283 -48.14 14.85 12.63
CA LYS A 283 -48.05 14.74 14.10
C LYS A 283 -49.10 15.60 14.82
N GLN A 284 -49.43 16.77 14.29
CA GLN A 284 -50.48 17.65 14.84
C GLN A 284 -51.92 17.14 14.66
N ARG A 285 -52.18 16.26 13.69
CA ARG A 285 -53.51 15.69 13.44
C ARG A 285 -53.85 14.50 14.34
N LEU A 286 -52.86 13.90 14.97
CA LEU A 286 -52.97 12.70 15.82
C LEU A 286 -52.92 13.01 17.32
N SER A 287 -52.63 14.27 17.69
CA SER A 287 -52.66 14.80 19.07
C SER A 287 -54.01 15.43 19.39
#